data_AF-A0A820ND38-F1
#
_entry.id   AF-A0A820ND38-F1
#
_cell.length_a   1.000
_cell.length_b   1.000
_cell.length_c   1.000
_cell.angle_alpha   90.00
_cell.angle_beta   90.00
_cell.angle_gamma   90.00
#
_symmetry.space_group_name_H-M   'P 1'
#
loop_
_entity.id
_entity.type
_entity.pdbx_description
1 polymer ?
#
loop_
_entity_poly.entity_id
_entity_poly.type
_entity_poly.pdbx_seq_one_letter_code
_entity_poly.pdbx_strand_id
1 'polypeptide(L)'
;MKIFIHCILLLVMLTISYRTCVSAENKILSISDGLSFGFCRSYCRRSINITSSPNQLVALKEPNFPQDTYPPMEKIFPFSLNEWTELIQLIDTESFLSLDDRIGCPDCADGGAEWIEIHWTGKTKRVTFENGALIKGFEGLVIQLRDIRNKYTENL
;
A
#
# COMPACT_ATOMS: atom_id res chain seq x y z
N MET A 1 29.79 9.98 -65.14
CA MET A 1 29.89 9.23 -63.86
C MET A 1 30.03 10.23 -62.72
N LYS A 2 29.39 9.98 -61.57
CA LYS A 2 29.46 10.74 -60.28
C LYS A 2 28.41 11.84 -60.01
N ILE A 3 27.11 11.60 -60.22
CA ILE A 3 26.08 12.50 -59.64
C ILE A 3 24.92 11.75 -58.91
N PHE A 4 24.87 10.41 -58.93
CA PHE A 4 23.72 9.68 -58.35
C PHE A 4 23.88 9.13 -56.92
N ILE A 5 24.98 9.42 -56.21
CA ILE A 5 25.30 8.72 -54.95
C ILE A 5 24.98 9.53 -53.68
N HIS A 6 24.65 10.82 -53.78
CA HIS A 6 24.49 11.67 -52.57
C HIS A 6 23.05 11.83 -52.03
N CYS A 7 22.03 11.26 -52.68
CA CYS A 7 20.65 11.34 -52.16
C CYS A 7 20.20 10.15 -51.30
N ILE A 8 20.96 9.06 -51.25
CA ILE A 8 20.58 7.86 -50.48
C ILE A 8 21.13 7.89 -49.04
N LEU A 9 22.11 8.76 -48.74
CA LEU A 9 22.75 8.81 -47.41
C LEU A 9 22.02 9.69 -46.36
N LEU A 10 20.95 10.39 -46.74
CA LEU A 10 20.26 11.35 -45.87
C LEU A 10 18.90 10.87 -45.36
N LEU A 11 18.47 9.66 -45.70
CA LEU A 11 17.19 9.10 -45.25
C LEU A 11 17.30 8.10 -44.09
N VAL A 12 18.51 7.77 -43.62
CA VAL A 12 18.75 6.68 -42.64
C VAL A 12 19.04 7.20 -41.21
N MET A 13 19.09 8.52 -41.01
CA MET A 13 19.39 9.12 -39.70
C MET A 13 18.15 9.69 -38.98
N LEU A 14 16.99 9.07 -39.14
CA LEU A 14 15.80 9.40 -38.34
C LEU A 14 15.07 8.17 -37.78
N THR A 15 15.80 7.09 -37.49
CA THR A 15 15.37 6.14 -36.47
C THR A 15 15.98 6.55 -35.13
N ILE A 16 15.62 7.76 -34.69
CA ILE A 16 15.67 8.06 -33.25
C ILE A 16 14.70 7.06 -32.65
N SER A 17 15.25 5.99 -32.08
CA SER A 17 14.52 5.07 -31.25
C SER A 17 13.82 5.91 -30.20
N TYR A 18 12.52 6.15 -30.40
CA TYR A 18 11.63 6.61 -29.36
C TYR A 18 11.67 5.52 -28.30
N ARG A 19 12.64 5.63 -27.39
CA ARG A 19 12.46 5.08 -26.05
C ARG A 19 11.32 5.90 -25.51
N THR A 20 10.10 5.42 -25.71
CA THR A 20 9.03 5.74 -24.78
C THR A 20 9.61 5.38 -23.43
N CYS A 21 10.04 6.38 -22.68
CA CYS A 21 10.14 6.24 -21.25
C CYS A 21 8.71 5.91 -20.84
N VAL A 22 8.42 4.61 -20.73
CA VAL A 22 7.26 4.16 -19.98
C VAL A 22 7.56 4.69 -18.59
N SER A 23 6.98 5.85 -18.28
CA SER A 23 6.82 6.28 -16.89
C SER A 23 6.36 5.04 -16.17
N ALA A 24 7.13 4.59 -15.17
CA ALA A 24 6.68 3.51 -14.32
C ALA A 24 5.25 3.88 -13.92
N GLU A 25 4.27 3.12 -14.42
CA GLU A 25 2.89 3.37 -14.06
C GLU A 25 2.87 3.37 -12.53
N ASN A 26 2.12 4.30 -11.94
CA ASN A 26 1.84 4.33 -10.51
C ASN A 26 0.99 3.09 -10.13
N LYS A 27 1.49 1.90 -10.43
CA LYS A 27 0.89 0.61 -10.14
C LYS A 27 1.10 0.34 -8.67
N ILE A 28 0.00 0.13 -7.96
CA ILE A 28 0.02 -0.32 -6.58
C ILE A 28 0.50 -1.77 -6.55
N LEU A 29 1.56 -2.02 -5.80
CA LEU A 29 2.19 -3.33 -5.62
C LEU A 29 1.65 -4.03 -4.37
N SER A 30 1.46 -3.27 -3.29
CA SER A 30 0.85 -3.75 -2.06
C SER A 30 0.19 -2.64 -1.26
N ILE A 31 -0.80 -3.01 -0.45
CA ILE A 31 -1.43 -2.15 0.55
C ILE A 31 -1.30 -2.84 1.89
N SER A 32 -0.73 -2.14 2.85
CA SER A 32 -0.63 -2.58 4.23
C SER A 32 -1.50 -1.68 5.09
N ASP A 33 -2.17 -2.27 6.07
CA ASP A 33 -3.01 -1.57 7.03
C ASP A 33 -2.80 -2.16 8.42
N GLY A 34 -2.80 -1.32 9.44
CA GLY A 34 -2.59 -1.80 10.78
C GLY A 34 -3.07 -0.87 11.87
N LEU A 35 -3.15 -1.43 13.07
CA LEU A 35 -3.42 -0.73 14.31
C LEU A 35 -2.40 -1.10 15.39
N SER A 36 -2.20 -0.19 16.32
CA SER A 36 -1.32 -0.39 17.47
C SER A 36 -1.83 0.38 18.69
N PHE A 37 -1.68 -0.23 19.86
CA PHE A 37 -1.89 0.43 21.16
C PHE A 37 -0.61 0.35 21.98
N GLY A 38 -0.04 1.48 22.41
CA GLY A 38 1.21 1.53 23.17
C GLY A 38 1.12 0.83 24.54
N PHE A 39 0.06 1.10 25.29
CA PHE A 39 -0.19 0.52 26.61
C PHE A 39 -1.17 -0.66 26.55
N CYS A 40 -0.70 -1.77 26.00
CA CYS A 40 -1.46 -3.01 25.95
C CYS A 40 -0.65 -4.22 26.46
N ARG A 41 -1.33 -5.21 27.05
CA ARG A 41 -0.75 -6.48 27.54
C ARG A 41 -1.40 -7.70 26.87
N SER A 42 -1.45 -7.69 25.54
CA SER A 42 -1.91 -8.82 24.70
C SER A 42 -1.37 -8.67 23.27
N TYR A 43 -2.15 -9.03 22.25
CA TYR A 43 -1.91 -8.68 20.86
C TYR A 43 -2.19 -7.19 20.62
N CYS A 44 -1.16 -6.39 20.88
CA CYS A 44 -1.22 -4.93 20.84
C CYS A 44 -1.14 -4.35 19.45
N ARG A 45 -0.67 -5.14 18.48
CA ARG A 45 -0.58 -4.77 17.09
C ARG A 45 -1.28 -5.79 16.24
N ARG A 46 -2.02 -5.31 15.26
CA ARG A 46 -2.67 -6.13 14.24
C ARG A 46 -2.46 -5.46 12.91
N SER A 47 -2.11 -6.24 11.90
CA SER A 47 -1.91 -5.71 10.56
C SER A 47 -2.27 -6.72 9.49
N ILE A 48 -2.48 -6.19 8.30
CA ILE A 48 -2.58 -6.93 7.06
C ILE A 48 -1.61 -6.36 6.04
N ASN A 49 -1.10 -7.21 5.16
CA ASN A 49 -0.39 -6.82 3.94
C ASN A 49 -1.03 -7.56 2.76
N ILE A 50 -1.58 -6.80 1.82
CA ILE A 50 -2.26 -7.30 0.63
C ILE A 50 -1.36 -7.03 -0.57
N THR A 51 -0.95 -8.06 -1.30
CA THR A 51 -0.06 -7.95 -2.46
C THR A 51 -0.80 -8.16 -3.77
N SER A 52 -0.38 -7.45 -4.82
CA SER A 52 -0.93 -7.58 -6.18
C SER A 52 -0.42 -8.80 -6.96
N SER A 53 0.73 -9.35 -6.55
CA SER A 53 1.36 -10.51 -7.20
C SER A 53 2.36 -11.20 -6.25
N PRO A 54 2.07 -12.42 -5.76
CA PRO A 54 0.78 -13.11 -5.90
C PRO A 54 -0.35 -12.32 -5.22
N ASN A 55 -1.59 -12.52 -5.65
CA ASN A 55 -2.76 -11.96 -4.96
C ASN A 55 -3.01 -12.73 -3.66
N GLN A 56 -2.49 -12.18 -2.56
CA GLN A 56 -2.60 -12.77 -1.24
C GLN A 56 -2.71 -11.69 -0.18
N LEU A 57 -3.16 -12.10 1.00
CA LEU A 57 -3.19 -11.29 2.20
C LEU A 57 -2.40 -12.02 3.29
N VAL A 58 -1.44 -11.32 3.89
CA VAL A 58 -0.74 -11.76 5.11
C VAL A 58 -1.39 -11.04 6.28
N ALA A 59 -1.92 -11.77 7.27
CA ALA A 59 -2.46 -11.20 8.51
C ALA A 59 -1.50 -11.48 9.67
N LEU A 60 -1.30 -10.48 10.53
CA LEU A 60 -0.40 -10.55 11.68
C LEU A 60 -1.11 -10.07 12.97
N LYS A 61 -0.84 -10.75 14.09
CA LYS A 61 -1.10 -10.28 15.47
C LYS A 61 0.18 -10.42 16.29
N GLU A 62 0.59 -9.37 17.00
CA GLU A 62 1.79 -9.42 17.84
C GLU A 62 1.67 -8.54 19.10
N PRO A 63 2.36 -8.89 20.20
CA PRO A 63 2.52 -8.01 21.35
C PRO A 63 3.54 -6.89 21.08
N ASN A 64 3.55 -5.85 21.90
CA ASN A 64 4.58 -4.80 21.80
C ASN A 64 5.98 -5.27 22.20
N PHE A 65 6.06 -6.32 23.02
CA PHE A 65 7.29 -6.92 23.52
C PHE A 65 7.15 -8.44 23.54
N PRO A 66 8.24 -9.21 23.35
CA PRO A 66 8.20 -10.68 23.39
C PRO A 66 7.54 -11.21 24.67
N GLN A 67 6.54 -12.08 24.50
CA GLN A 67 5.76 -12.68 25.59
C GLN A 67 5.38 -14.11 25.23
N ASP A 68 5.59 -15.07 26.14
CA ASP A 68 5.24 -16.47 25.92
C ASP A 68 3.72 -16.70 25.82
N THR A 69 2.93 -15.89 26.52
CA THR A 69 1.46 -15.97 26.53
C THR A 69 0.83 -15.46 25.23
N TYR A 70 1.51 -14.57 24.51
CA TYR A 70 1.02 -13.94 23.28
C TYR A 70 2.13 -14.01 22.22
N PRO A 71 2.49 -15.20 21.71
CA PRO A 71 3.47 -15.31 20.65
C PRO A 71 2.94 -14.64 19.38
N PRO A 72 3.78 -13.98 18.56
CA PRO A 72 3.37 -13.46 17.27
C PRO A 72 2.69 -14.53 16.41
N MET A 73 1.59 -14.17 15.76
CA MET A 73 0.82 -15.06 14.90
C MET A 73 0.72 -14.48 13.50
N GLU A 74 0.99 -15.30 12.50
CA GLU A 74 0.90 -14.93 11.08
C GLU A 74 0.11 -16.00 10.33
N LYS A 75 -0.71 -15.56 9.37
CA LYS A 75 -1.36 -16.47 8.41
C LYS A 75 -1.51 -15.81 7.06
N ILE A 76 -1.32 -16.62 6.01
CA ILE A 76 -1.49 -16.23 4.62
C ILE A 76 -2.86 -16.70 4.15
N PHE A 77 -3.60 -15.82 3.48
CA PHE A 77 -4.89 -16.09 2.89
C PHE A 77 -4.87 -15.76 1.39
N PRO A 78 -5.65 -16.50 0.58
CA PRO A 78 -5.93 -16.05 -0.78
C PRO A 78 -6.69 -14.73 -0.71
N PHE A 79 -6.37 -13.82 -1.62
CA PHE A 79 -7.11 -12.56 -1.80
C PHE A 79 -7.48 -12.48 -3.28
N SER A 80 -8.76 -12.35 -3.60
CA SER A 80 -9.18 -12.45 -4.99
C SER A 80 -8.75 -11.22 -5.79
N LEU A 81 -8.60 -11.41 -7.10
CA LEU A 81 -8.34 -10.29 -8.01
C LEU A 81 -9.48 -9.25 -7.96
N ASN A 82 -10.73 -9.70 -7.78
CA ASN A 82 -11.87 -8.80 -7.67
C ASN A 82 -11.79 -7.94 -6.39
N GLU A 83 -11.54 -8.56 -5.23
CA GLU A 83 -11.33 -7.82 -3.97
C GLU A 83 -10.14 -6.84 -4.07
N TRP A 84 -9.06 -7.24 -4.77
CA TRP A 84 -7.93 -6.35 -5.04
C TRP A 84 -8.32 -5.16 -5.92
N THR A 85 -9.06 -5.39 -7.01
CA THR A 85 -9.51 -4.34 -7.92
C THR A 85 -10.46 -3.36 -7.24
N GLU A 86 -11.42 -3.84 -6.46
CA GLU A 86 -12.34 -3.00 -5.69
C GLU A 86 -11.58 -2.14 -4.68
N LEU A 87 -10.59 -2.71 -3.99
CA LEU A 87 -9.78 -1.98 -3.02
C LEU A 87 -8.96 -0.85 -3.67
N ILE A 88 -8.28 -1.11 -4.78
CA ILE A 88 -7.45 -0.09 -5.44
C ILE A 88 -8.28 1.03 -6.10
N GLN A 89 -9.55 0.78 -6.43
CA GLN A 89 -10.45 1.83 -6.94
C GLN A 89 -10.79 2.90 -5.91
N LEU A 90 -10.59 2.62 -4.61
CA LEU A 90 -10.78 3.58 -3.52
C LEU A 90 -9.59 4.53 -3.35
N ILE A 91 -8.53 4.38 -4.16
CA ILE A 91 -7.27 5.12 -4.00
C ILE A 91 -7.08 6.09 -5.17
N ASP A 92 -7.29 7.37 -4.91
CA ASP A 92 -6.71 8.43 -5.74
C ASP A 92 -5.23 8.61 -5.35
N THR A 93 -4.32 8.21 -6.25
CA THR A 93 -2.88 8.13 -5.93
C THR A 93 -2.30 9.50 -5.60
N GLU A 94 -2.60 10.53 -6.39
CA GLU A 94 -2.03 11.87 -6.18
C GLU A 94 -2.55 12.50 -4.88
N SER A 95 -3.86 12.35 -4.59
CA SER A 95 -4.43 12.81 -3.33
C SER A 95 -3.85 12.08 -2.13
N PHE A 96 -3.64 10.76 -2.19
CA PHE A 96 -3.08 10.01 -1.07
C PHE A 96 -1.62 10.40 -0.81
N LEU A 97 -0.83 10.56 -1.88
CA LEU A 97 0.56 11.00 -1.79
C LEU A 97 0.69 12.41 -1.20
N SER A 98 -0.33 13.26 -1.39
CA SER A 98 -0.38 14.62 -0.85
C SER A 98 -0.74 14.71 0.64
N LEU A 99 -1.23 13.62 1.26
CA LEU A 99 -1.56 13.61 2.69
C LEU A 99 -0.30 13.81 3.54
N ASP A 100 -0.47 14.40 4.72
CA ASP A 100 0.57 14.41 5.74
C ASP A 100 0.86 12.96 6.20
N ASP A 101 2.12 12.67 6.54
CA ASP A 101 2.51 11.36 7.07
C ASP A 101 1.82 11.06 8.42
N ARG A 102 1.40 12.12 9.13
CA ARG A 102 0.72 12.05 10.42
C ARG A 102 -0.50 12.97 10.43
N ILE A 103 -1.68 12.40 10.67
CA ILE A 103 -2.94 13.13 10.79
C ILE A 103 -3.43 13.05 12.24
N GLY A 104 -3.74 14.19 12.85
CA GLY A 104 -4.18 14.25 14.25
C GLY A 104 -3.08 13.89 15.25
N CYS A 105 -3.46 13.19 16.32
CA CYS A 105 -2.59 12.81 17.44
C CYS A 105 -2.62 11.29 17.66
N PRO A 106 -1.96 10.49 16.78
CA PRO A 106 -1.99 9.04 16.90
C PRO A 106 -1.42 8.55 18.23
N ASP A 107 -2.17 7.69 18.91
CA ASP A 107 -1.86 7.11 20.23
C ASP A 107 -1.64 8.14 21.36
N CYS A 108 -2.17 9.35 21.21
CA CYS A 108 -2.21 10.32 22.31
C CYS A 108 -3.21 9.87 23.37
N ALA A 109 -2.84 10.03 24.65
CA ALA A 109 -3.63 9.56 25.79
C ALA A 109 -4.03 8.08 25.69
N ASP A 110 -3.13 7.23 25.16
CA ASP A 110 -3.29 5.78 24.99
C ASP A 110 -4.49 5.39 24.11
N GLY A 111 -4.91 6.29 23.22
CA GLY A 111 -6.04 6.10 22.32
C GLY A 111 -5.79 5.13 21.17
N GLY A 112 -4.55 4.69 20.96
CA GLY A 112 -4.15 3.88 19.82
C GLY A 112 -3.90 4.67 18.54
N ALA A 113 -3.22 4.03 17.60
CA ALA A 113 -2.94 4.54 16.28
C ALA A 113 -3.37 3.53 15.22
N GLU A 114 -3.76 4.04 14.06
CA GLU A 114 -3.91 3.28 12.83
C GLU A 114 -2.98 3.84 11.76
N TRP A 115 -2.64 3.00 10.79
CA TRP A 115 -1.84 3.42 9.65
C TRP A 115 -2.24 2.68 8.39
N ILE A 116 -2.14 3.37 7.26
CA ILE A 116 -2.25 2.81 5.92
C ILE A 116 -0.93 3.09 5.21
N GLU A 117 -0.33 2.06 4.64
CA GLU A 117 0.88 2.15 3.84
C GLU A 117 0.64 1.55 2.46
N ILE A 118 0.88 2.35 1.43
CA ILE A 118 0.74 1.91 0.04
C ILE A 118 2.12 1.92 -0.59
N HIS A 119 2.46 0.81 -1.24
CA HIS A 119 3.67 0.67 -2.04
C HIS A 119 3.26 0.64 -3.51
N TRP A 120 3.74 1.61 -4.28
CA TRP A 120 3.66 1.62 -5.73
C TRP A 120 5.02 1.26 -6.33
N THR A 121 5.08 1.08 -7.64
CA THR A 121 6.35 0.98 -8.35
C THR A 121 7.24 2.21 -8.07
N GLY A 122 8.30 2.02 -7.27
CA GLY A 122 9.31 3.04 -7.00
C GLY A 122 8.97 4.11 -5.95
N LYS A 123 7.82 4.00 -5.26
CA LYS A 123 7.43 4.93 -4.19
C LYS A 123 6.60 4.22 -3.10
N THR A 124 6.74 4.69 -1.87
CA THR A 124 5.95 4.24 -0.71
C THR A 124 5.45 5.46 0.04
N LYS A 125 4.22 5.38 0.55
CA LYS A 125 3.67 6.40 1.45
C LYS A 125 2.96 5.69 2.59
N ARG A 126 3.25 6.12 3.82
CA ARG A 126 2.53 5.73 5.03
C ARG A 126 1.85 6.95 5.62
N VAL A 127 0.58 6.79 5.99
CA VAL A 127 -0.18 7.78 6.72
C VAL A 127 -0.60 7.16 8.04
N THR A 128 -0.20 7.78 9.15
CA THR A 128 -0.55 7.36 10.52
C THR A 128 -1.59 8.33 11.10
N PHE A 129 -2.66 7.80 11.68
CA PHE A 129 -3.78 8.58 12.19
C PHE A 129 -4.33 7.98 13.50
N GLU A 130 -5.16 8.75 14.19
CA GLU A 130 -5.80 8.32 15.44
C GLU A 130 -6.70 7.10 15.24
N ASN A 131 -6.68 6.15 16.18
CA ASN A 131 -7.57 4.99 16.13
C ASN A 131 -9.05 5.43 16.07
N GLY A 132 -9.83 4.77 15.22
CA GLY A 132 -11.24 5.10 15.01
C GLY A 132 -11.50 6.32 14.11
N ALA A 133 -10.52 7.21 13.89
CA ALA A 133 -10.69 8.36 13.02
C ALA A 133 -10.80 7.98 11.53
N LEU A 134 -11.41 8.84 10.72
CA LEU A 134 -11.41 8.70 9.27
C LEU A 134 -10.43 9.69 8.63
N ILE A 135 -9.89 9.33 7.47
CA ILE A 135 -9.11 10.25 6.63
C ILE A 135 -10.08 10.90 5.64
N LYS A 136 -10.18 12.23 5.68
CA LYS A 136 -11.07 12.98 4.79
C LYS A 136 -10.75 12.68 3.31
N GLY A 137 -11.75 12.26 2.56
CA GLY A 137 -11.60 11.88 1.14
C GLY A 137 -11.14 10.42 0.92
N PHE A 138 -10.85 9.68 1.99
CA PHE A 138 -10.46 8.27 1.98
C PHE A 138 -11.28 7.43 2.97
N GLU A 139 -12.46 7.90 3.35
CA GLU A 139 -13.35 7.24 4.32
C GLU A 139 -13.65 5.80 3.89
N GLY A 140 -13.98 5.61 2.60
CA GLY A 140 -14.26 4.29 2.03
C GLY A 140 -13.05 3.35 2.11
N LEU A 141 -11.84 3.85 1.83
CA LEU A 141 -10.61 3.07 1.95
C LEU A 141 -10.35 2.64 3.40
N VAL A 142 -10.48 3.57 4.35
CA VAL A 142 -10.27 3.31 5.78
C VAL A 142 -11.25 2.25 6.29
N ILE A 143 -12.54 2.38 5.95
CA ILE A 143 -13.57 1.42 6.36
C ILE A 143 -13.29 0.04 5.76
N GLN A 144 -13.01 -0.04 4.47
CA GLN A 144 -12.76 -1.31 3.79
C GLN A 144 -11.51 -2.03 4.37
N LEU A 145 -10.42 -1.29 4.61
CA LEU A 145 -9.21 -1.87 5.20
C LEU A 145 -9.43 -2.36 6.64
N ARG A 146 -10.19 -1.60 7.45
CA ARG A 146 -10.59 -2.04 8.81
C ARG A 146 -11.37 -3.35 8.78
N ASP A 147 -12.35 -3.46 7.89
CA ASP A 147 -13.19 -4.66 7.77
C ASP A 147 -12.36 -5.87 7.35
N ILE A 148 -11.48 -5.71 6.36
CA ILE A 148 -10.52 -6.75 5.96
C ILE A 148 -9.62 -7.13 7.14
N ARG A 149 -8.98 -6.15 7.79
CA ARG A 149 -8.06 -6.41 8.90
C ARG A 149 -8.74 -7.12 10.05
N ASN A 150 -9.94 -6.71 10.46
CA ASN A 150 -10.70 -7.39 11.51
C ASN A 150 -11.04 -8.82 11.09
N LYS A 151 -11.61 -9.02 9.89
CA LYS A 151 -11.95 -10.35 9.34
C LYS A 151 -10.77 -11.33 9.38
N TYR A 152 -9.60 -10.91 8.94
CA TYR A 152 -8.44 -11.82 8.80
C TYR A 152 -7.59 -11.92 10.06
N THR A 153 -7.57 -10.88 10.91
CA THR A 153 -6.81 -10.96 12.17
C THR A 153 -7.62 -11.62 13.27
N GLU A 154 -8.94 -11.39 13.42
CA GLU A 154 -9.74 -12.01 14.50
C GLU A 154 -9.65 -13.54 14.52
N ASN A 155 -9.51 -14.17 13.34
CA ASN A 155 -9.41 -15.61 13.14
C ASN A 155 -7.96 -16.17 13.15
N LEU A 156 -6.99 -15.36 13.59
CA LEU A 156 -5.67 -15.81 14.05
C LEU A 156 -5.78 -16.22 15.51
#